data_AF-A0A2D7IM14-F1
#
_entry.id   AF-A0A2D7IM14-F1
#
_cell.length_a   1.000
_cell.length_b   1.000
_cell.length_c   1.000
_cell.angle_alpha   90.00
_cell.angle_beta   90.00
_cell.angle_gamma   90.00
#
_symmetry.space_group_name_H-M   'P 1'
#
loop_
_entity.id
_entity.type
_entity.pdbx_description
1 polymer ?
#
loop_
_entity_poly.entity_id
_entity_poly.type
_entity_poly.pdbx_seq_one_letter_code
_entity_poly.pdbx_strand_id
1 'polypeptide(L)'
;DITNDSKGFSFEANRIASPQLSFQFFLKPEISQYEYQDLKEFLEPKKYNFNYFSKDQIIHVDDETIEIDPDRDGMAPSFQLSSDYIKGFNFFSLRSNFIIKWEYRPGSAMFLVWQQQRDHFEVTEANVELNSSINKLMKSSAINTILLKVAYWFSS
;
A
#
# COMPACT_ATOMS: atom_id res chain seq x y z
N ASP A 1 9.84 -12.07 -12.28
CA ASP A 1 10.28 -10.76 -11.72
C ASP A 1 9.07 -9.90 -11.40
N ILE A 2 9.23 -8.73 -10.79
CA ILE A 2 8.11 -7.86 -10.41
C ILE A 2 8.32 -6.44 -10.94
N THR A 3 7.27 -5.86 -11.53
CA THR A 3 7.20 -4.45 -11.91
C THR A 3 6.21 -3.71 -11.04
N ASN A 4 6.42 -2.40 -10.86
CA ASN A 4 5.56 -1.56 -10.05
C ASN A 4 5.31 -0.22 -10.76
N ASP A 5 4.05 0.21 -10.83
CA ASP A 5 3.64 1.58 -11.14
C ASP A 5 2.94 2.18 -9.91
N SER A 6 3.39 3.34 -9.47
CA SER A 6 2.85 3.99 -8.27
C SER A 6 2.45 5.43 -8.54
N LYS A 7 1.28 5.81 -8.04
CA LYS A 7 0.69 7.14 -8.16
C LYS A 7 0.31 7.62 -6.77
N GLY A 8 0.73 8.84 -6.45
CA GLY A 8 0.44 9.45 -5.16
C GLY A 8 0.11 10.92 -5.31
N PHE A 9 -0.54 11.45 -4.30
CA PHE A 9 -0.82 12.87 -4.17
C PHE A 9 -0.48 13.30 -2.74
N SER A 10 -0.01 14.53 -2.59
CA SER A 10 0.25 15.14 -1.28
C SER A 10 -0.51 16.45 -1.17
N PHE A 11 -1.21 16.62 -0.05
CA PHE A 11 -1.93 17.84 0.29
C PHE A 11 -1.46 18.37 1.63
N GLU A 12 -1.14 19.65 1.65
CA GLU A 12 -0.71 20.38 2.84
C GLU A 12 -1.53 21.65 2.98
N ALA A 13 -2.07 21.87 4.18
CA ALA A 13 -2.83 23.06 4.50
C ALA A 13 -2.42 23.62 5.86
N ASN A 14 -2.14 24.92 5.88
CA ASN A 14 -1.80 25.65 7.09
C ASN A 14 -2.78 26.81 7.25
N ARG A 15 -3.40 26.93 8.42
CA ARG A 15 -4.35 28.01 8.71
C ARG A 15 -4.07 28.63 10.07
N ILE A 16 -3.83 29.93 10.08
CA ILE A 16 -3.77 30.75 11.29
C ILE A 16 -5.16 31.35 11.47
N ALA A 17 -5.93 30.84 12.42
CA ALA A 17 -7.30 31.29 12.67
C ALA A 17 -7.34 32.55 13.56
N SER A 18 -6.38 32.67 14.48
CA SER A 18 -6.12 33.86 15.29
C SER A 18 -4.64 33.90 15.68
N PRO A 19 -4.12 34.99 16.28
CA PRO A 19 -2.75 35.02 16.79
C PRO A 19 -2.44 33.90 17.79
N GLN A 20 -3.47 33.34 18.45
CA GLN A 20 -3.36 32.28 19.44
C GLN A 20 -3.70 30.88 18.92
N LEU A 21 -4.24 30.74 17.71
CA LEU A 21 -4.78 29.46 17.23
C LEU A 21 -4.35 29.18 15.78
N SER A 22 -3.64 28.07 15.59
CA SER A 22 -3.21 27.61 14.27
C SER A 22 -3.50 26.12 14.07
N PHE A 23 -3.81 25.78 12.83
CA PHE A 23 -4.08 24.43 12.36
C PHE A 23 -3.10 24.08 11.25
N GLN A 24 -2.58 22.85 11.28
CA GLN A 24 -1.80 22.27 10.20
C GLN A 24 -2.40 20.91 9.84
N PHE A 25 -2.48 20.63 8.55
CA PHE A 25 -2.99 19.38 8.04
C PHE A 25 -2.13 18.89 6.89
N PHE A 26 -1.80 17.61 6.92
CA PHE A 26 -1.07 16.89 5.89
C PHE A 26 -1.86 15.63 5.53
N LEU A 27 -1.93 15.33 4.23
CA LEU A 27 -2.58 14.13 3.70
C LEU A 27 -1.78 13.60 2.50
N LYS A 28 -1.52 12.29 2.51
CA LYS A 28 -0.85 11.60 1.40
C LYS A 28 -1.57 10.27 1.10
N PRO A 29 -2.50 10.25 0.14
CA PRO A 29 -2.94 9.02 -0.51
C PRO A 29 -1.89 8.52 -1.51
N GLU A 30 -1.73 7.20 -1.60
CA GLU A 30 -0.84 6.53 -2.54
C GLU A 30 -1.47 5.22 -3.01
N ILE A 31 -1.32 4.93 -4.30
CA ILE A 31 -1.78 3.72 -4.96
C ILE A 31 -0.59 3.14 -5.71
N SER A 32 -0.30 1.88 -5.50
CA SER A 32 0.75 1.15 -6.19
C SER A 32 0.17 -0.11 -6.80
N GLN A 33 0.51 -0.38 -8.05
CA GLN A 33 0.12 -1.58 -8.79
C GLN A 33 1.37 -2.39 -9.06
N TYR A 34 1.35 -3.65 -8.64
CA TYR A 34 2.43 -4.59 -8.81
C TYR A 34 2.01 -5.70 -9.77
N GLU A 35 2.88 -6.03 -10.71
CA GLU A 35 2.65 -7.08 -11.70
C GLU A 35 3.81 -8.06 -11.70
N TYR A 36 3.49 -9.36 -11.67
CA TYR A 36 4.48 -10.41 -11.93
C TYR A 36 4.66 -10.54 -13.43
N GLN A 37 5.91 -10.52 -13.89
CA GLN A 37 6.20 -10.58 -15.32
C GLN A 37 6.04 -11.99 -15.89
N ASP A 38 6.75 -12.95 -15.28
CA ASP A 38 6.82 -14.31 -15.76
C ASP A 38 7.12 -15.25 -14.59
N LEU A 39 6.58 -16.47 -14.68
CA LEU A 39 6.94 -17.57 -13.80
C LEU A 39 8.27 -18.16 -14.25
N LYS A 40 9.08 -18.57 -13.26
CA LYS A 40 10.40 -19.13 -13.51
C LYS A 40 10.73 -20.21 -12.49
N GLU A 41 11.55 -21.15 -12.91
CA GLU A 41 12.12 -22.19 -12.07
C GLU A 41 13.64 -22.07 -12.01
N PHE A 42 14.24 -22.65 -10.97
CA PHE A 42 15.69 -22.72 -10.86
C PHE A 42 16.22 -23.76 -11.85
N LEU A 43 17.13 -23.35 -12.74
CA LEU A 43 17.88 -24.28 -13.59
C LEU A 43 18.84 -25.14 -12.78
N GLU A 44 19.42 -24.56 -11.72
CA GLU A 44 20.39 -25.23 -10.87
C GLU A 44 20.09 -24.93 -9.39
N PRO A 45 20.07 -25.95 -8.51
CA PRO A 45 19.87 -25.73 -7.09
C PRO A 45 20.89 -24.75 -6.51
N LYS A 46 20.40 -23.77 -5.74
CA LYS A 46 21.21 -22.75 -5.04
C LYS A 46 22.02 -21.81 -5.94
N LYS A 47 21.79 -21.78 -7.25
CA LYS A 47 22.39 -20.77 -8.14
C LYS A 47 21.33 -19.77 -8.59
N TYR A 48 21.73 -18.52 -8.79
CA TYR A 48 20.85 -17.47 -9.35
C TYR A 48 20.78 -17.59 -10.87
N ASN A 49 20.27 -18.73 -11.36
CA ASN A 49 20.10 -19.05 -12.77
C ASN A 49 18.72 -19.66 -12.98
N PHE A 50 17.96 -19.14 -13.94
CA PHE A 50 16.52 -19.39 -14.04
C PHE A 50 16.10 -19.76 -15.46
N ASN A 51 15.13 -20.66 -15.54
CA ASN A 51 14.38 -20.94 -16.76
C ASN A 51 13.02 -20.24 -16.65
N TYR A 52 12.64 -19.49 -17.69
CA TYR A 52 11.37 -18.78 -17.72
C TYR A 52 10.34 -19.61 -18.45
N PHE A 53 9.18 -19.82 -17.84
CA PHE A 53 8.09 -20.53 -18.50
C PHE A 53 7.50 -19.63 -19.59
N SER A 54 7.37 -20.19 -20.78
CA SER A 54 6.72 -19.50 -21.90
C SER A 54 5.19 -19.60 -21.77
N LYS A 55 4.44 -18.71 -22.41
CA LYS A 55 2.96 -18.68 -22.30
C LYS A 55 2.28 -19.97 -22.76
N ASP A 56 2.89 -20.69 -23.69
CA ASP A 56 2.43 -21.99 -24.19
C ASP A 56 2.65 -23.15 -23.21
N GLN A 57 3.47 -22.93 -22.16
CA GLN A 57 3.69 -23.89 -21.09
C GLN A 57 2.73 -23.72 -19.91
N ILE A 58 1.90 -22.67 -19.94
CA ILE A 58 0.97 -22.32 -18.86
C ILE A 58 -0.45 -22.46 -19.40
N ILE A 59 -1.21 -23.38 -18.81
CA ILE A 59 -2.59 -23.68 -19.20
C ILE A 59 -3.49 -23.29 -18.05
N HIS A 60 -4.51 -22.48 -18.32
CA HIS A 60 -5.58 -22.21 -17.35
C HIS A 60 -6.51 -23.42 -17.31
N VAL A 61 -6.51 -24.13 -16.18
CA VAL A 61 -7.43 -25.27 -15.95
C VAL A 61 -8.80 -24.74 -15.57
N ASP A 62 -8.83 -23.75 -14.69
CA ASP A 62 -10.01 -23.00 -14.25
C ASP A 62 -9.62 -21.58 -13.77
N ASP A 63 -10.55 -20.88 -13.13
CA ASP A 63 -10.35 -19.50 -12.65
C ASP A 63 -9.34 -19.40 -11.48
N GLU A 64 -9.14 -20.48 -10.74
CA GLU A 64 -8.29 -20.54 -9.53
C GLU A 64 -6.98 -21.31 -9.76
N THR A 65 -6.86 -22.05 -10.86
CA THR A 65 -5.79 -23.02 -11.07
C THR A 65 -5.15 -22.89 -12.45
N ILE A 66 -3.82 -22.81 -12.46
CA ILE A 66 -3.00 -22.95 -13.65
C ILE A 66 -2.22 -24.25 -13.57
N GLU A 67 -2.03 -24.89 -14.71
CA GLU A 67 -1.15 -26.03 -14.90
C GLU A 67 0.06 -25.61 -15.73
N ILE A 68 1.24 -26.02 -15.27
CA ILE A 68 2.51 -25.71 -15.91
C ILE A 68 3.14 -27.00 -16.41
N ASP A 69 3.46 -27.02 -17.69
CA ASP A 69 4.23 -28.07 -18.34
C ASP A 69 5.69 -27.61 -18.52
N PRO A 70 6.63 -28.08 -17.69
CA PRO A 70 7.98 -27.54 -17.67
C PRO A 70 8.82 -27.90 -18.89
N ASP A 71 8.56 -29.03 -19.57
CA ASP A 71 9.36 -29.51 -20.70
C ASP A 71 8.59 -29.82 -21.98
N ARG A 72 7.28 -29.55 -22.03
CA ARG A 72 6.38 -29.67 -23.19
C ARG A 72 6.29 -31.10 -23.72
N ASP A 73 7.21 -31.44 -24.64
CA ASP A 73 7.28 -32.74 -25.30
C ASP A 73 8.18 -33.72 -24.51
N GLY A 74 8.74 -33.26 -23.39
CA GLY A 74 9.59 -34.09 -22.55
C GLY A 74 8.80 -35.02 -21.64
N MET A 75 9.48 -35.55 -20.63
CA MET A 75 8.92 -36.57 -19.72
C MET A 75 8.61 -36.00 -18.34
N ALA A 76 8.90 -34.72 -18.11
CA ALA A 76 8.63 -34.10 -16.83
C ALA A 76 7.11 -33.99 -16.64
N PRO A 77 6.59 -34.38 -15.46
CA PRO A 77 5.17 -34.22 -15.19
C PRO A 77 4.81 -32.74 -15.08
N SER A 78 3.62 -32.40 -15.55
CA SER A 78 3.02 -31.10 -15.26
C SER A 78 2.71 -30.96 -13.76
N PHE A 79 2.63 -29.73 -13.29
CA PHE A 79 2.25 -29.41 -11.93
C PHE A 79 1.30 -28.21 -11.90
N GLN A 80 0.47 -28.15 -10.86
CA GLN A 80 -0.55 -27.12 -10.73
C GLN A 80 -0.17 -26.09 -9.66
N LEU A 81 -0.52 -24.84 -9.93
CA LEU A 81 -0.38 -23.70 -9.03
C LEU A 81 -1.69 -22.92 -8.99
N SER A 82 -1.87 -22.09 -7.95
CA SER A 82 -2.96 -21.12 -7.95
C SER A 82 -2.76 -20.08 -9.06
N SER A 83 -3.84 -19.67 -9.71
CA SER A 83 -3.83 -18.57 -10.68
C SER A 83 -3.41 -17.23 -10.04
N ASP A 84 -3.48 -17.09 -8.72
CA ASP A 84 -2.99 -15.88 -8.02
C ASP A 84 -1.49 -15.65 -8.22
N TYR A 85 -0.70 -16.69 -8.52
CA TYR A 85 0.74 -16.56 -8.76
C TYR A 85 1.10 -15.83 -10.05
N ILE A 86 0.14 -15.72 -10.99
CA ILE A 86 0.30 -14.95 -12.22
C ILE A 86 -0.48 -13.63 -12.17
N LYS A 87 -1.25 -13.38 -11.11
CA LYS A 87 -2.00 -12.15 -10.91
C LYS A 87 -1.14 -11.11 -10.21
N GLY A 88 -1.31 -9.86 -10.61
CA GLY A 88 -0.72 -8.73 -9.89
C GLY A 88 -1.41 -8.48 -8.55
N PHE A 89 -0.93 -7.48 -7.83
CA PHE A 89 -1.59 -6.99 -6.64
C PHE A 89 -1.54 -5.47 -6.56
N ASN A 90 -2.57 -4.89 -5.95
CA ASN A 90 -2.63 -3.48 -5.66
C ASN A 90 -2.36 -3.22 -4.19
N PHE A 91 -1.68 -2.11 -3.93
CA PHE A 91 -1.42 -1.60 -2.60
C PHE A 91 -1.90 -0.16 -2.50
N PHE A 92 -2.80 0.10 -1.57
CA PHE A 92 -3.34 1.43 -1.28
C PHE A 92 -2.85 1.85 0.09
N SER A 93 -2.38 3.08 0.23
CA SER A 93 -2.06 3.65 1.53
C SER A 93 -2.57 5.08 1.67
N LEU A 94 -2.94 5.43 2.89
CA LEU A 94 -3.34 6.78 3.27
C LEU A 94 -2.64 7.15 4.56
N ARG A 95 -1.88 8.23 4.51
CA ARG A 95 -1.24 8.85 5.69
C ARG A 95 -1.80 10.24 5.88
N SER A 96 -2.20 10.56 7.11
CA SER A 96 -2.64 11.91 7.48
C SER A 96 -2.06 12.36 8.81
N ASN A 97 -1.88 13.66 8.96
CA ASN A 97 -1.42 14.30 10.19
C ASN A 97 -2.17 15.60 10.39
N PHE A 98 -2.76 15.78 11.57
CA PHE A 98 -3.49 16.96 11.96
C PHE A 98 -2.90 17.53 13.25
N ILE A 99 -2.54 18.81 13.21
CA ILE A 99 -1.92 19.53 14.33
C ILE A 99 -2.76 20.75 14.66
N ILE A 100 -3.18 20.85 15.91
CA ILE A 100 -3.74 22.07 16.50
C ILE A 100 -2.70 22.63 17.47
N LYS A 101 -2.36 23.91 17.32
CA LYS A 101 -1.62 24.67 18.32
C LYS A 101 -2.52 25.79 18.83
N TRP A 102 -2.73 25.82 20.15
CA TRP A 102 -3.54 26.83 20.82
C TRP A 102 -2.79 27.45 22.01
N GLU A 103 -2.60 28.76 21.99
CA GLU A 103 -2.16 29.54 23.14
C GLU A 103 -3.40 29.98 23.94
N TYR A 104 -3.69 29.27 25.02
CA TYR A 104 -4.91 29.50 25.81
C TYR A 104 -4.74 30.60 26.87
N ARG A 105 -3.48 30.92 27.22
CA ARG A 105 -3.08 32.07 28.05
C ARG A 105 -1.73 32.57 27.57
N PRO A 106 -1.38 33.86 27.77
CA PRO A 106 -0.04 34.37 27.47
C PRO A 106 1.06 33.45 28.04
N GLY A 107 1.91 32.93 27.17
CA GLY A 107 2.99 32.02 27.55
C GLY A 107 2.58 30.56 27.85
N SER A 108 1.30 30.22 27.75
CA SER A 108 0.78 28.85 27.97
C SER A 108 0.13 28.30 26.71
N ALA A 109 0.63 27.17 26.22
CA ALA A 109 0.23 26.59 24.93
C ALA A 109 -0.16 25.12 25.04
N MET A 110 -1.07 24.70 24.18
CA MET A 110 -1.51 23.32 24.01
C MET A 110 -1.28 22.90 22.55
N PHE A 111 -0.78 21.69 22.37
CA PHE A 111 -0.66 21.04 21.07
C PHE A 111 -1.45 19.75 21.10
N LEU A 112 -2.35 19.60 20.14
CA LEU A 112 -3.03 18.33 19.85
C LEU A 112 -2.53 17.86 18.49
N VAL A 113 -1.90 16.69 18.46
CA VAL A 113 -1.45 16.04 17.23
C VAL A 113 -2.22 14.74 17.08
N TRP A 114 -2.85 14.56 15.93
CA TRP A 114 -3.50 13.32 15.55
C TRP A 114 -2.94 12.85 14.21
N GLN A 115 -2.28 11.70 14.26
CA GLN A 115 -1.77 11.01 13.07
C GLN A 115 -2.61 9.78 12.82
N GLN A 116 -2.91 9.55 11.55
CA GLN A 116 -3.62 8.36 11.12
C GLN A 116 -2.92 7.75 9.91
N GLN A 117 -2.75 6.44 9.94
CA GLN A 117 -2.25 5.65 8.83
C GLN A 117 -3.18 4.46 8.61
N ARG A 118 -3.41 4.14 7.34
CA ARG A 118 -4.09 2.92 6.92
C ARG A 118 -3.54 2.47 5.58
N ASP A 119 -3.61 1.17 5.35
CA ASP A 119 -3.26 0.55 4.09
C ASP A 119 -4.24 -0.58 3.77
N HIS A 120 -4.21 -1.02 2.51
CA HIS A 120 -4.98 -2.14 2.01
C HIS A 120 -4.22 -2.82 0.87
N PHE A 121 -4.23 -4.14 0.90
CA PHE A 121 -3.64 -5.01 -0.12
C PHE A 121 -4.74 -5.87 -0.74
N GLU A 122 -4.71 -6.02 -2.05
CA GLU A 122 -5.65 -6.85 -2.80
C GLU A 122 -4.96 -7.45 -4.05
N VAL A 123 -5.15 -8.76 -4.27
CA VAL A 123 -4.74 -9.43 -5.51
C VAL A 123 -5.75 -9.06 -6.61
N THR A 124 -5.28 -8.64 -7.78
CA THR A 124 -6.17 -8.24 -8.89
C THR A 124 -5.63 -8.61 -10.27
N GLU A 125 -6.52 -8.72 -11.24
CA GLU A 125 -6.21 -9.05 -12.64
C GLU A 125 -5.87 -7.81 -13.48
N ALA A 126 -5.02 -6.93 -12.94
CA ALA A 126 -4.47 -5.72 -13.57
C ALA A 126 -5.37 -4.46 -13.68
N ASN A 127 -6.69 -4.54 -13.48
CA ASN A 127 -7.53 -3.33 -13.49
C ASN A 127 -7.77 -2.77 -12.07
N VAL A 128 -7.33 -1.53 -11.86
CA VAL A 128 -7.60 -0.79 -10.62
C VAL A 128 -8.99 -0.18 -10.68
N GLU A 129 -9.96 -0.79 -10.01
CA GLU A 129 -11.22 -0.11 -9.71
C GLU A 129 -11.02 0.89 -8.56
N LEU A 130 -10.71 2.13 -8.91
CA LEU A 130 -10.34 3.18 -7.94
C LEU A 130 -11.38 3.37 -6.83
N ASN A 131 -12.68 3.43 -7.19
CA ASN A 131 -13.75 3.69 -6.24
C ASN A 131 -13.96 2.55 -5.24
N SER A 132 -13.99 1.29 -5.71
CA SER A 132 -14.17 0.14 -4.84
C SER A 132 -12.97 -0.04 -3.92
N SER A 133 -11.76 0.18 -4.44
CA SER A 133 -10.51 0.12 -3.68
C SER A 133 -10.40 1.20 -2.61
N ILE A 134 -10.80 2.45 -2.91
CA ILE A 134 -10.88 3.52 -1.90
C ILE A 134 -11.87 3.17 -0.80
N ASN A 135 -13.04 2.60 -1.13
CA ASN A 135 -14.01 2.16 -0.13
C ASN A 135 -13.43 1.04 0.76
N LYS A 136 -12.69 0.08 0.19
CA LYS A 136 -12.00 -0.97 0.95
C LYS A 136 -10.93 -0.39 1.87
N LEU A 137 -10.11 0.55 1.39
CA LEU A 137 -9.15 1.30 2.21
C LEU A 137 -9.83 2.07 3.35
N MET A 138 -10.98 2.70 3.09
CA MET A 138 -11.71 3.42 4.13
C MET A 138 -12.29 2.51 5.21
N LYS A 139 -12.51 1.23 4.89
CA LYS A 139 -12.92 0.17 5.83
C LYS A 139 -11.75 -0.60 6.44
N SER A 140 -10.53 -0.45 5.92
CA SER A 140 -9.36 -1.15 6.44
C SER A 140 -8.97 -0.64 7.82
N SER A 141 -8.28 -1.48 8.59
CA SER A 141 -7.83 -1.12 9.93
C SER A 141 -6.91 0.09 9.88
N ALA A 142 -7.15 1.06 10.75
CA ALA A 142 -6.37 2.28 10.83
C ALA A 142 -5.57 2.32 12.13
N ILE A 143 -4.29 2.64 12.01
CA ILE A 143 -3.43 2.98 13.15
C ILE A 143 -3.62 4.46 13.44
N ASN A 144 -4.05 4.78 14.67
CA ASN A 144 -4.26 6.15 15.12
C ASN A 144 -3.28 6.46 16.26
N THR A 145 -2.49 7.52 16.10
CA THR A 145 -1.59 8.03 17.14
C THR A 145 -2.08 9.41 17.57
N ILE A 146 -2.35 9.57 18.86
CA ILE A 146 -2.81 10.83 19.45
C ILE A 146 -1.75 11.30 20.45
N LEU A 147 -1.31 12.55 20.31
CA LEU A 147 -0.38 13.20 21.21
C LEU A 147 -1.00 14.51 21.70
N LEU A 148 -1.03 14.66 23.03
CA LEU A 148 -1.37 15.90 23.70
C LEU A 148 -0.13 16.42 24.42
N LYS A 149 0.23 17.68 24.16
CA LYS A 149 1.30 18.39 24.87
C LYS A 149 0.75 19.68 25.44
N VAL A 150 0.96 19.90 26.73
CA VAL A 150 0.54 21.11 27.44
C VAL A 150 1.77 21.78 28.03
N ALA A 151 1.90 23.08 27.80
CA ALA A 151 2.86 23.96 28.45
C ALA A 151 2.09 25.00 29.26
N TYR A 152 2.50 25.21 30.50
CA TYR A 152 1.89 26.16 31.41
C TYR A 152 2.95 27.12 31.94
N TRP A 153 2.70 28.42 31.84
CA TRP A 153 3.55 29.46 32.40
C TRP A 153 3.07 29.81 33.81
N PHE A 154 3.94 29.59 34.80
CA PHE A 154 3.70 30.02 36.17
C PHE A 154 4.22 31.45 36.34
N SER A 155 3.32 32.43 36.31
CA SER A 155 3.62 33.77 36.83
C SER A 155 3.02 33.90 38.23
N SER A 156 3.86 34.33 39.16
CA SER A 156 3.46 34.94 40.42
C SER A 156 3.05 36.40 40.19
#